data_AF-A0A0K8QU61-F1
#
_entry.id   AF-A0A0K8QU61-F1
#
_cell.length_a   1.000
_cell.length_b   1.000
_cell.length_c   1.000
_cell.angle_alpha   90.00
_cell.angle_beta   90.00
_cell.angle_gamma   90.00
#
_symmetry.space_group_name_H-M   'P 1'
#
loop_
_entity.id
_entity.type
_entity.pdbx_description
1 polymer ?
#
loop_
_entity_poly.entity_id
_entity_poly.type
_entity_poly.pdbx_seq_one_letter_code
_entity_poly.pdbx_strand_id
1 'polypeptide(L)'
;MKQENKNPEIRTWSDIKDRVYGEKGSERRDHLERESESFRIGLLLKKARESRNMTQEELGQLIDKKRTYISRVENNGSNITLSTLFEIVEKGLGGKVNITIEV
;
A
#
# COMPACT_ATOMS: atom_id res chain seq x y z
N MET A 1 -4.04 -21.52 -1.53
CA MET A 1 -4.08 -22.65 -0.56
C MET A 1 -3.85 -22.07 0.82
N LYS A 2 -4.78 -22.25 1.77
CA LYS A 2 -4.58 -21.85 3.18
C LYS A 2 -3.49 -22.77 3.76
N GLN A 3 -2.44 -22.21 4.37
CA GLN A 3 -1.46 -23.01 5.09
C GLN A 3 -2.14 -23.63 6.31
N GLU A 4 -2.18 -24.95 6.40
CA GLU A 4 -2.67 -25.64 7.60
C GLU A 4 -1.69 -25.41 8.76
N ASN A 5 -2.20 -24.81 9.83
CA ASN A 5 -1.42 -24.54 11.02
C ASN A 5 -1.25 -25.84 11.82
N LYS A 6 -0.02 -26.33 11.93
CA LYS A 6 0.31 -27.58 12.65
C LYS A 6 0.29 -27.45 14.19
N ASN A 7 0.06 -26.24 14.71
CA ASN A 7 -0.01 -25.97 16.15
C ASN A 7 -1.34 -25.26 16.50
N PRO A 8 -2.24 -25.88 17.30
CA PRO A 8 -3.56 -25.34 17.63
C PRO A 8 -3.53 -24.04 18.45
N GLU A 9 -2.40 -23.70 19.07
CA GLU A 9 -2.26 -22.43 19.80
C GLU A 9 -1.91 -21.24 18.90
N ILE A 10 -1.39 -21.47 17.70
CA ILE A 10 -1.00 -20.41 16.77
C ILE A 10 -2.19 -20.14 15.85
N ARG A 11 -2.72 -18.93 15.90
CA ARG A 11 -3.77 -18.48 14.97
C ARG A 11 -3.14 -17.71 13.82
N THR A 12 -3.58 -17.96 12.60
CA THR A 12 -3.11 -17.16 11.47
C THR A 12 -3.69 -15.76 11.54
N TRP A 13 -3.05 -14.82 10.84
CA TRP A 13 -3.61 -13.48 10.70
C TRP A 13 -4.99 -13.48 10.04
N SER A 14 -5.28 -14.45 9.16
CA SER A 14 -6.63 -14.62 8.61
C SER A 14 -7.62 -14.98 9.70
N ASP A 15 -7.31 -16.01 10.51
CA ASP A 15 -8.21 -16.48 11.56
C ASP A 15 -8.50 -15.41 12.62
N ILE A 16 -7.48 -14.62 12.97
CA ILE A 16 -7.62 -13.50 13.90
C ILE A 16 -8.56 -12.45 13.29
N LYS A 17 -8.36 -12.07 12.02
CA LYS A 17 -9.21 -11.05 11.40
C LYS A 17 -10.64 -11.54 11.22
N ASP A 18 -10.84 -12.80 10.86
CA ASP A 18 -12.17 -13.39 10.70
C ASP A 18 -12.92 -13.40 12.04
N ARG A 19 -12.23 -13.71 13.14
CA ARG A 19 -12.80 -13.65 14.50
C ARG A 19 -13.12 -12.22 14.97
N VAL A 20 -12.25 -11.25 14.69
CA VAL A 20 -12.35 -9.90 15.28
C VAL A 20 -13.18 -8.94 14.42
N TYR A 21 -13.04 -9.05 13.10
CA TYR A 21 -13.64 -8.12 12.13
C TYR A 21 -14.71 -8.78 11.26
N GLY A 22 -14.93 -10.08 11.40
CA GLY A 22 -15.80 -10.86 10.53
C GLY A 22 -15.08 -11.40 9.31
N GLU A 23 -15.75 -12.33 8.62
CA GLU A 23 -15.30 -12.88 7.35
C GLU A 23 -15.23 -11.80 6.27
N LYS A 24 -14.51 -12.09 5.18
CA LYS A 24 -14.46 -11.20 4.00
C LYS A 24 -15.86 -10.96 3.45
N GLY A 25 -16.17 -9.71 3.08
CA GLY A 25 -17.50 -9.31 2.62
C GLY A 25 -18.46 -8.90 3.75
N SER A 26 -18.05 -9.01 5.02
CA SER A 26 -18.78 -8.37 6.11
C SER A 26 -18.47 -6.87 6.16
N GLU A 27 -19.46 -6.04 6.51
CA GLU A 27 -19.32 -4.58 6.52
C GLU A 27 -18.11 -4.09 7.33
N ARG A 28 -17.90 -4.68 8.52
CA ARG A 28 -16.77 -4.35 9.40
C ARG A 28 -15.43 -4.75 8.79
N ARG A 29 -15.35 -5.93 8.15
CA ARG A 29 -14.13 -6.37 7.46
C ARG A 29 -13.83 -5.49 6.26
N ASP A 30 -14.85 -5.15 5.48
CA ASP A 30 -14.71 -4.32 4.29
C ASP A 30 -14.32 -2.88 4.65
N HIS A 31 -14.83 -2.34 5.76
CA HIS A 31 -14.40 -1.03 6.27
C HIS A 31 -12.91 -1.04 6.64
N LEU A 32 -12.46 -2.04 7.40
CA LEU A 32 -11.05 -2.21 7.75
C LEU A 32 -10.17 -2.32 6.49
N GLU A 33 -10.59 -3.12 5.52
CA GLU A 33 -9.84 -3.31 4.28
C GLU A 33 -9.77 -1.99 3.49
N ARG A 34 -10.89 -1.25 3.35
CA ARG A 34 -10.92 0.09 2.75
C ARG A 34 -9.99 1.08 3.43
N GLU A 35 -10.00 1.15 4.76
CA GLU A 35 -9.08 2.03 5.51
C GLU A 35 -7.61 1.65 5.30
N SER A 36 -7.33 0.36 5.05
CA SER A 36 -5.98 -0.14 4.80
C SER A 36 -5.46 0.08 3.38
N GLU A 37 -6.33 0.36 2.40
CA GLU A 37 -5.93 0.50 0.99
C GLU A 37 -5.00 1.70 0.76
N SER A 38 -5.22 2.84 1.42
CA SER A 38 -4.31 4.00 1.30
C SER A 38 -2.90 3.69 1.80
N PHE A 39 -2.79 2.90 2.88
CA PHE A 39 -1.51 2.41 3.38
C PHE A 39 -0.85 1.42 2.38
N ARG A 40 -1.67 0.57 1.75
CA ARG A 40 -1.19 -0.39 0.75
C ARG A 40 -0.55 0.31 -0.45
N ILE A 41 -1.12 1.43 -0.93
CA ILE A 41 -0.53 2.22 -2.03
C ILE A 41 0.86 2.72 -1.65
N GLY A 42 1.01 3.34 -0.46
CA GLY A 42 2.32 3.83 0.02
C GLY A 42 3.38 2.72 0.07
N LEU A 43 2.99 1.53 0.54
CA LEU A 43 3.88 0.37 0.58
C LEU A 43 4.26 -0.15 -0.83
N LEU A 44 3.33 -0.12 -1.79
CA LEU A 44 3.61 -0.49 -3.18
C LEU A 44 4.61 0.47 -3.82
N LEU A 45 4.44 1.78 -3.59
CA LEU A 45 5.39 2.80 -4.07
C LEU A 45 6.77 2.61 -3.47
N LYS A 46 6.85 2.34 -2.15
CA LYS A 46 8.10 2.04 -1.46
C LYS A 46 8.82 0.83 -2.09
N LYS A 47 8.09 -0.26 -2.33
CA LYS A 47 8.64 -1.47 -2.95
C LYS A 47 9.13 -1.21 -4.38
N ALA A 48 8.39 -0.43 -5.16
CA ALA A 48 8.78 -0.07 -6.52
C ALA A 48 10.02 0.84 -6.56
N ARG A 49 10.17 1.73 -5.56
CA ARG A 49 11.39 2.52 -5.38
C ARG A 49 12.58 1.63 -5.02
N GLU A 50 12.39 0.73 -4.05
CA GLU A 50 13.45 -0.17 -3.56
C GLU A 50 13.90 -1.18 -4.63
N SER A 51 12.98 -1.68 -5.47
CA SER A 51 13.34 -2.55 -6.60
C SER A 51 14.20 -1.85 -7.66
N ARG A 52 14.19 -0.51 -7.67
CA ARG A 52 15.04 0.35 -8.50
C ARG A 52 16.33 0.79 -7.79
N ASN A 53 16.62 0.28 -6.60
CA ASN A 53 17.77 0.68 -5.78
C ASN A 53 17.86 2.19 -5.52
N MET A 54 16.71 2.85 -5.43
CA MET A 54 16.61 4.31 -5.29
C MET A 54 16.30 4.70 -3.84
N THR A 55 16.89 5.76 -3.33
CA THR A 55 16.59 6.34 -2.02
C THR A 55 15.39 7.28 -2.07
N GLN A 56 14.81 7.60 -0.92
CA GLN A 56 13.70 8.57 -0.84
C GLN A 56 14.12 9.99 -1.26
N GLU A 57 15.40 10.35 -1.08
CA GLU A 57 15.94 11.65 -1.47
C GLU A 57 16.05 11.73 -3.00
N GLU A 58 16.61 10.71 -3.64
CA GLU A 58 16.73 10.63 -5.10
C GLU A 58 15.35 10.65 -5.79
N LEU A 59 14.38 9.87 -5.26
CA LEU A 59 13.01 9.93 -5.78
C LEU A 59 12.42 11.34 -5.65
N GLY A 60 12.64 11.99 -4.50
CA GLY A 60 12.20 13.36 -4.26
C GLY A 60 12.79 14.35 -5.28
N GLN A 61 14.09 14.25 -5.54
CA GLN A 61 14.78 15.10 -6.54
C GLN A 61 14.21 14.92 -7.94
N LEU A 62 13.90 13.70 -8.37
CA LEU A 62 13.32 13.42 -9.70
C LEU A 62 11.95 14.09 -9.91
N ILE A 63 11.15 14.21 -8.85
CA ILE A 63 9.79 14.76 -8.92
C ILE A 63 9.66 16.15 -8.29
N ASP A 64 10.78 16.82 -7.98
CA ASP A 64 10.82 18.13 -7.33
C ASP A 64 10.03 18.19 -6.00
N LYS A 65 10.30 17.21 -5.12
CA LYS A 65 9.74 17.10 -3.77
C LYS A 65 10.83 16.83 -2.74
N LYS A 66 10.59 17.24 -1.49
CA LYS A 66 11.48 16.94 -0.36
C LYS A 66 11.40 15.45 0.00
N ARG A 67 12.51 14.84 0.47
CA ARG A 67 12.51 13.48 1.03
C ARG A 67 11.45 13.25 2.12
N THR A 68 11.17 14.26 2.95
CA THR A 68 10.12 14.17 3.98
C THR A 68 8.71 14.04 3.41
N TYR A 69 8.48 14.54 2.19
CA TYR A 69 7.25 14.30 1.46
C TYR A 69 7.16 12.85 1.00
N ILE A 70 8.22 12.32 0.35
CA ILE A 70 8.29 10.91 -0.07
C ILE A 70 8.08 9.97 1.12
N SER A 71 8.75 10.24 2.25
CA SER A 71 8.59 9.45 3.47
C SER A 71 7.15 9.44 4.00
N ARG A 72 6.44 10.58 3.96
CA ARG A 72 5.02 10.62 4.36
C ARG A 72 4.14 9.81 3.42
N VAL A 73 4.35 9.93 2.11
CA VAL A 73 3.62 9.16 1.09
C VAL A 73 3.80 7.66 1.29
N GLU A 74 5.04 7.21 1.51
CA GLU A 74 5.35 5.78 1.64
C GLU A 74 4.88 5.16 2.96
N ASN A 75 4.87 5.92 4.06
CA ASN A 75 4.69 5.35 5.41
C ASN A 75 3.34 5.68 6.07
N ASN A 76 2.73 6.82 5.76
CA ASN A 76 1.62 7.32 6.58
C ASN A 76 0.23 7.10 5.96
N GLY A 77 0.15 6.44 4.79
CA GLY A 77 -1.10 6.17 4.07
C GLY A 77 -1.94 7.43 3.82
N SER A 78 -1.33 8.62 3.89
CA SER A 78 -1.99 9.90 3.74
C SER A 78 -2.61 10.00 2.34
N ASN A 79 -3.79 10.64 2.25
CA ASN A 79 -4.49 10.89 0.99
C ASN A 79 -3.54 11.45 -0.08
N ILE A 80 -3.09 10.56 -0.96
CA ILE A 80 -2.32 10.89 -2.15
C ILE A 80 -3.30 11.32 -3.22
N THR A 81 -3.03 12.45 -3.88
CA THR A 81 -3.80 12.82 -5.06
C THR A 81 -3.39 11.95 -6.25
N LEU A 82 -4.31 11.73 -7.20
CA LEU A 82 -3.96 11.03 -8.44
C LEU A 82 -2.79 11.71 -9.17
N SER A 83 -2.73 13.04 -9.18
CA SER A 83 -1.62 13.79 -9.77
C SER A 83 -0.27 13.42 -9.15
N THR A 84 -0.19 13.32 -7.82
CA THR A 84 1.03 12.89 -7.14
C THR A 84 1.37 11.44 -7.44
N LEU A 85 0.36 10.56 -7.53
CA LEU A 85 0.58 9.17 -7.89
C LEU A 85 1.20 9.05 -9.29
N PHE A 86 0.68 9.80 -10.27
CA PHE A 86 1.26 9.86 -11.62
C PHE A 86 2.68 10.45 -11.60
N GLU A 87 2.93 11.55 -10.89
CA GLU A 87 4.28 12.14 -10.77
C GLU A 87 5.28 11.11 -10.20
N ILE A 88 4.94 10.45 -9.10
CA ILE A 88 5.82 9.45 -8.48
C ILE A 88 6.06 8.29 -9.44
N VAL A 89 5.00 7.71 -10.00
CA VAL A 89 5.11 6.47 -10.79
C VAL A 89 5.72 6.72 -12.16
N GLU A 90 5.26 7.72 -12.90
CA GLU A 90 5.65 7.93 -14.30
C GLU A 90 6.93 8.74 -14.42
N LYS A 91 7.06 9.84 -13.67
CA LYS A 91 8.25 10.70 -13.70
C LYS A 91 9.35 10.18 -12.77
N GLY A 92 9.01 9.80 -11.54
CA GLY A 92 9.99 9.33 -10.55
C GLY A 92 10.46 7.90 -10.78
N LEU A 93 9.51 6.99 -10.99
CA LEU A 93 9.77 5.55 -11.10
C LEU A 93 9.72 5.03 -12.54
N GLY A 94 9.49 5.86 -13.56
CA GLY A 94 9.48 5.44 -14.96
C GLY A 94 8.51 4.28 -15.28
N GLY A 95 7.44 4.16 -14.51
CA GLY A 95 6.39 3.16 -14.67
C GLY A 95 5.15 3.73 -15.36
N LYS A 96 4.02 3.03 -15.22
CA LYS A 96 2.70 3.49 -15.69
C LYS A 96 1.65 3.16 -14.64
N VAL A 97 0.71 4.08 -14.43
CA VAL A 97 -0.45 3.84 -13.56
C VAL A 97 -1.62 3.36 -14.42
N ASN A 98 -2.21 2.22 -14.07
CA ASN A 98 -3.46 1.76 -14.67
C ASN A 98 -4.56 1.83 -13.59
N ILE A 99 -5.66 2.52 -13.88
CA ILE A 99 -6.80 2.65 -12.98
C ILE A 99 -7.99 1.98 -13.66
N THR A 100 -8.58 1.00 -12.97
CA THR A 100 -9.80 0.32 -13.41
C THR A 100 -10.92 0.68 -12.46
N ILE A 101 -12.08 1.04 -13.01
CA ILE A 101 -13.32 1.28 -12.26
C ILE A 101 -14.29 0.18 -12.69
N GLU A 102 -14.73 -0.63 -11.74
CA GLU A 102 -15.79 -1.62 -11.93
C GLU A 102 -17.07 -1.06 -11.32
N VAL A 103 -18.18 -1.13 -12.07
CA VAL A 103 -19.51 -0.61 -11.69
C VAL A 103 -20.51 -1.75 -11.61
#